data_AF-A0A1I0ZHJ7-F1
#
_entry.id   AF-A0A1I0ZHJ7-F1
#
_cell.length_a   1.000
_cell.length_b   1.000
_cell.length_c   1.000
_cell.angle_alpha   90.00
_cell.angle_beta   90.00
_cell.angle_gamma   90.00
#
_symmetry.space_group_name_H-M   'P 1'
#
loop_
_entity.id
_entity.type
_entity.pdbx_description
1 polymer ?
#
loop_
_entity_poly.entity_id
_entity_poly.type
_entity_poly.pdbx_seq_one_letter_code
_entity_poly.pdbx_strand_id
1 'polypeptide(L)'
;MNISNFYDSKYSFSYKNKIHVLSDEVIKARENEVYFFHKELKVYGFNIKDLSSDKPDFKTRNILINIAFFIKDNYDLFKFVEEQRNLPIRKLSFEVKESPLFVDRWQGYIISYLLIISNKRYHHLRNYLNVEENTFDEDSNYELKKDNIAGLNMFNTTNNSCVILTSYGVFLTIVPHTTYNVGEIVIGKLAKNFKFLIKAFFILILIGIISYSAYYYAFKAAKNIIVLDINTNISITVNKFNKVVDVSASSIKGKKLIKNTDNINLNSNVDEVLSSLLKTALQTKVIFDYDKVSIFVNKNPLDFDSLTETNNIVLDSHIDLRVNNNGQDYYLK
;
A
#
# COMPACT_ATOMS: atom_id res chain seq x y z
N MET A 1 26.19 -14.02 39.94
CA MET A 1 25.50 -12.84 40.48
C MET A 1 24.06 -12.93 40.01
N ASN A 2 23.15 -13.32 40.91
CA ASN A 2 21.74 -13.55 40.62
C ASN A 2 21.04 -12.24 40.26
N ILE A 3 20.50 -12.13 39.05
CA ILE A 3 19.75 -10.95 38.59
C ILE A 3 18.27 -11.30 38.65
N SER A 4 17.71 -11.25 39.85
CA SER A 4 16.28 -11.39 40.13
C SER A 4 15.52 -10.10 39.78
N ASN A 5 14.39 -10.29 39.08
CA ASN A 5 13.16 -9.49 39.07
C ASN A 5 13.23 -8.02 38.64
N PHE A 6 12.93 -7.76 37.36
CA PHE A 6 12.06 -6.62 37.10
C PHE A 6 10.67 -7.08 37.56
N TYR A 7 10.25 -6.51 38.69
CA TYR A 7 9.06 -6.77 39.50
C TYR A 7 7.92 -7.52 38.80
N ASP A 8 7.40 -8.55 39.47
CA ASP A 8 6.06 -9.10 39.22
C ASP A 8 5.11 -7.95 38.89
N SER A 9 4.48 -7.96 37.71
CA SER A 9 3.56 -6.93 37.19
C SER A 9 2.69 -6.34 38.32
N LYS A 10 3.14 -5.30 39.02
CA LYS A 10 2.52 -4.91 40.31
C LYS A 10 1.08 -4.50 40.09
N TYR A 11 0.82 -3.89 38.95
CA TYR A 11 -0.50 -3.43 38.53
C TYR A 11 -1.03 -4.28 37.39
N SER A 12 -2.33 -4.57 37.40
CA SER A 12 -3.01 -5.19 36.26
C SER A 12 -4.38 -4.57 36.03
N PHE A 13 -4.84 -4.58 34.78
CA PHE A 13 -6.22 -4.27 34.48
C PHE A 13 -7.13 -5.42 34.89
N SER A 14 -8.30 -5.10 35.42
CA SER A 14 -9.30 -6.09 35.85
C SER A 14 -10.58 -5.94 35.05
N TYR A 15 -11.13 -7.08 34.59
CA TYR A 15 -12.43 -7.13 33.91
C TYR A 15 -13.62 -7.16 34.87
N LYS A 16 -13.37 -7.13 36.20
CA LYS A 16 -14.45 -7.06 37.19
C LYS A 16 -15.29 -5.81 36.96
N ASN A 17 -16.61 -5.96 37.07
CA ASN A 17 -17.54 -4.85 36.89
C ASN A 17 -17.37 -3.83 38.02
N LYS A 18 -16.93 -2.61 37.68
CA LYS A 18 -16.89 -1.48 38.60
C LYS A 18 -18.20 -0.71 38.49
N ILE A 19 -18.83 -0.42 39.63
CA ILE A 19 -20.01 0.45 39.64
C ILE A 19 -19.55 1.87 39.30
N HIS A 20 -20.14 2.45 38.26
CA HIS A 20 -19.84 3.80 37.83
C HIS A 20 -20.99 4.75 38.19
N VAL A 21 -20.65 5.90 38.76
CA VAL A 21 -21.62 6.98 39.02
C VAL A 21 -22.01 7.64 37.68
N LEU A 22 -23.32 7.81 37.48
CA LEU A 22 -23.95 8.34 36.26
C LEU A 22 -24.69 9.67 36.50
N SER A 23 -24.28 10.48 37.49
CA SER A 23 -24.88 11.80 37.70
C SER A 23 -24.41 12.81 36.64
N ASP A 24 -25.28 13.76 36.30
CA ASP A 24 -24.97 14.84 35.33
C ASP A 24 -23.73 15.65 35.73
N GLU A 25 -23.51 15.85 37.03
CA GLU A 25 -22.32 16.52 37.56
C GLU A 25 -21.04 15.75 37.23
N VAL A 26 -21.05 14.42 37.40
CA VAL A 26 -19.91 13.55 37.08
C VAL A 26 -19.67 13.49 35.57
N ILE A 27 -20.74 13.47 34.77
CA ILE A 27 -20.64 13.49 33.30
C ILE A 27 -19.97 14.80 32.84
N LYS A 28 -20.42 15.95 33.34
CA LYS A 28 -19.80 17.26 33.03
C LYS A 28 -18.34 17.34 33.51
N ALA A 29 -18.04 16.78 34.68
CA ALA A 29 -16.66 16.72 35.17
C ALA A 29 -15.78 15.86 34.25
N ARG A 30 -16.26 14.69 33.82
CA ARG A 30 -15.57 13.83 32.85
C ARG A 30 -15.38 14.51 31.50
N GLU A 31 -16.39 15.18 30.99
CA GLU A 31 -16.30 15.94 29.73
C GLU A 31 -15.14 16.95 29.78
N ASN A 32 -15.06 17.72 30.88
CA ASN A 32 -13.95 18.66 31.11
C ASN A 32 -12.59 17.95 31.21
N GLU A 33 -12.51 16.85 31.96
CA GLU A 33 -11.28 16.04 32.07
C GLU A 33 -10.82 15.52 30.69
N VAL A 34 -11.75 14.98 29.90
CA VAL A 34 -11.49 14.49 28.54
C VAL A 34 -10.97 15.62 27.65
N TYR A 35 -11.58 16.80 27.69
CA TYR A 35 -11.12 17.95 26.92
C TYR A 35 -9.66 18.32 27.22
N PHE A 36 -9.30 18.41 28.50
CA PHE A 36 -7.92 18.71 28.90
C PHE A 36 -6.96 17.57 28.58
N PHE A 37 -7.40 16.33 28.75
CA PHE A 37 -6.61 15.14 28.39
C PHE A 37 -6.25 15.14 26.90
N HIS A 38 -7.20 15.45 26.00
CA HIS A 38 -6.90 15.60 24.58
C HIS A 38 -5.88 16.68 24.28
N LYS A 39 -6.00 17.84 24.93
CA LYS A 39 -5.06 18.94 24.75
C LYS A 39 -3.66 18.54 25.19
N GLU A 40 -3.54 17.91 26.35
CA GLU A 40 -2.26 17.47 26.89
C GLU A 40 -1.65 16.35 26.04
N LEU A 41 -2.43 15.34 25.66
CA LEU A 41 -1.98 14.24 24.79
C LEU A 41 -1.41 14.74 23.46
N LYS A 42 -2.01 15.79 22.87
CA LYS A 42 -1.50 16.43 21.65
C LYS A 42 -0.15 17.12 21.84
N VAL A 43 0.15 17.65 23.03
CA VAL A 43 1.47 18.23 23.32
C VAL A 43 2.57 17.17 23.22
N TYR A 44 2.25 15.91 23.53
CA TYR A 44 3.13 14.75 23.34
C TYR A 44 3.10 14.16 21.91
N GLY A 45 2.38 14.80 20.97
CA GLY A 45 2.32 14.35 19.58
C GLY A 45 1.31 13.22 19.31
N PHE A 46 0.49 12.83 20.27
CA PHE A 46 -0.48 11.74 20.12
C PHE A 46 -1.93 12.27 20.03
N ASN A 47 -2.80 11.49 19.39
CA ASN A 47 -4.24 11.74 19.41
C ASN A 47 -5.03 10.46 19.69
N ILE A 48 -6.22 10.60 20.30
CA ILE A 48 -7.05 9.45 20.71
C ILE A 48 -7.55 8.60 19.53
N LYS A 49 -7.78 9.18 18.34
CA LYS A 49 -8.20 8.42 17.15
C LYS A 49 -7.12 7.48 16.63
N ASP A 50 -5.86 7.86 16.78
CA ASP A 50 -4.73 7.03 16.40
C ASP A 50 -4.53 5.92 17.43
N LEU A 51 -4.64 6.25 18.72
CA LEU A 51 -4.62 5.24 19.80
C LEU A 51 -5.72 4.18 19.66
N SER A 52 -6.90 4.56 19.14
CA SER A 52 -7.99 3.59 18.92
C SER A 52 -7.81 2.72 17.69
N SER A 53 -6.83 3.02 16.83
CA SER A 53 -6.50 2.19 15.67
C SER A 53 -5.63 0.98 16.06
N ASP A 54 -4.81 1.13 17.09
CA ASP A 54 -3.92 0.09 17.60
C ASP A 54 -4.48 -0.51 18.89
N LYS A 55 -4.78 -1.82 18.85
CA LYS A 55 -5.38 -2.54 19.97
C LYS A 55 -4.33 -3.42 20.66
N PRO A 56 -3.72 -2.98 21.78
CA PRO A 56 -2.86 -3.85 22.57
C PRO A 56 -3.69 -4.99 23.20
N ASP A 57 -3.15 -6.21 23.19
CA ASP A 57 -3.75 -7.33 23.91
C ASP A 57 -3.68 -7.11 25.44
N PHE A 58 -4.35 -7.96 26.21
CA PHE A 58 -4.45 -7.78 27.67
C PHE A 58 -3.08 -7.81 28.36
N LYS A 59 -2.21 -8.75 27.97
CA LYS A 59 -0.85 -8.86 28.49
C LYS A 59 -0.03 -7.60 28.21
N THR A 60 -0.08 -7.11 26.97
CA THR A 60 0.57 -5.88 26.53
C THR A 60 0.07 -4.71 27.37
N ARG A 61 -1.24 -4.55 27.55
CA ARG A 61 -1.78 -3.44 28.37
C ARG A 61 -1.25 -3.44 29.79
N ASN A 62 -1.14 -4.62 30.41
CA ASN A 62 -0.58 -4.74 31.76
C ASN A 62 0.90 -4.32 31.79
N ILE A 63 1.69 -4.67 30.78
CA ILE A 63 3.08 -4.16 30.66
C ILE A 63 3.07 -2.63 30.56
N LEU A 64 2.25 -2.06 29.66
CA LEU A 64 2.23 -0.62 29.40
C LEU A 64 1.81 0.21 30.64
N ILE A 65 0.84 -0.25 31.44
CA ILE A 65 0.45 0.46 32.67
C ILE A 65 1.53 0.38 33.73
N ASN A 66 2.25 -0.75 33.85
CA ASN A 66 3.39 -0.85 34.77
C ASN A 66 4.55 0.05 34.33
N ILE A 67 4.82 0.18 33.03
CA ILE A 67 5.79 1.16 32.53
C ILE A 67 5.37 2.59 32.91
N ALA A 68 4.08 2.93 32.80
CA ALA A 68 3.58 4.24 33.20
C ALA A 68 3.77 4.50 34.71
N PHE A 69 3.48 3.53 35.57
CA PHE A 69 3.75 3.64 37.02
C PHE A 69 5.24 3.77 37.31
N PHE A 70 6.09 2.98 36.64
CA PHE A 70 7.54 3.07 36.76
C PHE A 70 8.06 4.48 36.43
N ILE A 71 7.58 5.08 35.34
CA ILE A 71 7.94 6.46 34.97
C ILE A 71 7.45 7.43 36.05
N LYS A 72 6.21 7.31 36.50
CA LYS A 72 5.62 8.19 37.53
C LYS A 72 6.41 8.19 38.83
N ASP A 73 6.89 7.02 39.26
CA ASP A 73 7.57 6.85 40.54
C ASP A 73 9.08 7.19 40.46
N ASN A 74 9.63 7.29 39.25
CA ASN A 74 11.01 7.70 38.99
C ASN A 74 11.08 9.19 38.65
N TYR A 75 11.48 10.02 39.63
CA TYR A 75 11.52 11.48 39.49
C TYR A 75 12.28 11.97 38.26
N ASP A 76 13.46 11.42 37.97
CA ASP A 76 14.30 11.86 36.85
C ASP A 76 13.66 11.53 35.50
N LEU A 77 13.06 10.34 35.37
CA LEU A 77 12.33 9.97 34.16
C LEU A 77 11.06 10.81 34.00
N PHE A 78 10.29 10.98 35.06
CA PHE A 78 9.06 11.76 35.03
C PHE A 78 9.34 13.19 34.59
N LYS A 79 10.32 13.84 35.23
CA LYS A 79 10.76 15.19 34.89
C LYS A 79 11.25 15.28 33.45
N PHE A 80 12.04 14.31 32.99
CA PHE A 80 12.47 14.27 31.59
C PHE A 80 11.29 14.22 30.62
N VAL A 81 10.31 13.34 30.87
CA VAL A 81 9.12 13.20 30.02
C VAL A 81 8.29 14.48 30.02
N GLU A 82 8.12 15.12 31.18
CA GLU A 82 7.43 16.40 31.28
C GLU A 82 8.16 17.52 30.54
N GLU A 83 9.48 17.63 30.65
CA GLU A 83 10.22 18.73 30.01
C GLU A 83 10.37 18.53 28.50
N GLN A 84 10.73 17.31 28.09
CA GLN A 84 11.04 17.00 26.68
C GLN A 84 9.81 16.60 25.87
N ARG A 85 8.67 16.35 26.53
CA ARG A 85 7.42 15.88 25.91
C ARG A 85 7.60 14.61 25.07
N ASN A 86 8.56 13.77 25.46
CA ASN A 86 8.90 12.54 24.76
C ASN A 86 9.43 11.48 25.73
N LEU A 87 9.26 10.20 25.39
CA LEU A 87 9.80 9.09 26.16
C LEU A 87 11.30 8.89 25.87
N PRO A 88 12.17 8.70 26.88
CA PRO A 88 13.58 8.37 26.66
C PRO A 88 13.72 6.89 26.27
N ILE A 89 13.30 6.53 25.05
CA ILE A 89 13.08 5.14 24.59
C ILE A 89 14.21 4.20 24.99
N ARG A 90 15.47 4.55 24.69
CA ARG A 90 16.64 3.69 24.95
C ARG A 90 16.86 3.45 26.45
N LYS A 91 16.75 4.51 27.27
CA LYS A 91 16.91 4.41 28.73
C LYS A 91 15.77 3.60 29.32
N LEU A 92 14.54 3.94 28.94
CA LEU A 92 13.33 3.28 29.41
C LEU A 92 13.33 1.79 29.03
N SER A 93 13.68 1.45 27.78
CA SER A 93 13.77 0.06 27.32
C SER A 93 14.76 -0.77 28.14
N PHE A 94 15.89 -0.18 28.53
CA PHE A 94 16.89 -0.85 29.34
C PHE A 94 16.37 -1.10 30.77
N GLU A 95 15.76 -0.08 31.38
CA GLU A 95 15.25 -0.16 32.75
C GLU A 95 14.08 -1.13 32.86
N VAL A 96 13.13 -1.09 31.91
CA VAL A 96 11.92 -1.93 31.94
C VAL A 96 12.08 -3.28 31.25
N LYS A 97 13.27 -3.57 30.71
CA LYS A 97 13.62 -4.82 30.01
C LYS A 97 12.70 -5.16 28.83
N GLU A 98 12.11 -4.15 28.21
CA GLU A 98 11.36 -4.29 26.97
C GLU A 98 12.19 -3.84 25.78
N SER A 99 11.90 -4.36 24.59
CA SER A 99 12.63 -3.93 23.40
C SER A 99 12.38 -2.45 23.09
N PRO A 100 13.38 -1.70 22.57
CA PRO A 100 13.17 -0.32 22.12
C PRO A 100 12.02 -0.19 21.13
N LEU A 101 11.85 -1.18 20.23
CA LEU A 101 10.75 -1.23 19.26
C LEU A 101 9.38 -1.39 19.92
N PHE A 102 9.29 -2.14 21.02
CA PHE A 102 8.05 -2.31 21.77
C PHE A 102 7.64 -1.00 22.45
N VAL A 103 8.59 -0.36 23.15
CA VAL A 103 8.37 0.94 23.80
C VAL A 103 7.98 1.99 22.76
N ASP A 104 8.70 2.02 21.63
CA ASP A 104 8.45 2.94 20.52
C ASP A 104 7.06 2.75 19.88
N ARG A 105 6.66 1.49 19.65
CA ARG A 105 5.33 1.16 19.12
C ARG A 105 4.20 1.63 20.02
N TRP A 106 4.37 1.55 21.34
CA TRP A 106 3.30 1.77 22.31
C TRP A 106 3.42 3.07 23.10
N GLN A 107 4.31 3.99 22.72
CA GLN A 107 4.54 5.25 23.43
C GLN A 107 3.25 6.02 23.72
N GLY A 108 2.34 6.09 22.74
CA GLY A 108 1.09 6.81 22.91
C GLY A 108 0.20 6.24 24.01
N TYR A 109 0.19 4.92 24.21
CA TYR A 109 -0.52 4.28 25.33
C TYR A 109 0.20 4.52 26.65
N ILE A 110 1.53 4.41 26.68
CA ILE A 110 2.35 4.66 27.89
C ILE A 110 2.12 6.08 28.38
N ILE A 111 2.22 7.07 27.49
CA ILE A 111 1.96 8.49 27.81
C ILE A 111 0.52 8.70 28.25
N SER A 112 -0.47 8.12 27.54
CA SER A 112 -1.88 8.24 27.93
C SER A 112 -2.14 7.75 29.35
N TYR A 113 -1.61 6.58 29.70
CA TYR A 113 -1.72 6.04 31.04
C TYR A 113 -1.01 6.92 32.06
N LEU A 114 0.25 7.32 31.76
CA LEU A 114 1.05 8.18 32.62
C LEU A 114 0.28 9.46 32.98
N LEU A 115 -0.28 10.15 32.00
CA LEU A 115 -1.07 11.36 32.19
C LEU A 115 -2.25 11.12 33.14
N ILE A 116 -3.05 10.06 32.89
CA ILE A 116 -4.23 9.73 33.70
C ILE A 116 -3.84 9.41 35.16
N ILE A 117 -2.74 8.68 35.38
CA ILE A 117 -2.35 8.24 36.73
C ILE A 117 -1.53 9.27 37.52
N SER A 118 -0.84 10.21 36.85
CA SER A 118 0.02 11.21 37.49
C SER A 118 -0.72 12.51 37.78
N ASN A 119 -1.63 12.93 36.91
CA ASN A 119 -2.29 14.23 37.01
C ASN A 119 -3.54 14.17 37.90
N LYS A 120 -3.54 14.98 38.97
CA LYS A 120 -4.68 15.06 39.91
C LYS A 120 -5.97 15.51 39.24
N ARG A 121 -5.89 16.28 38.15
CA ARG A 121 -7.05 16.76 37.37
C ARG A 121 -7.88 15.61 36.80
N TYR A 122 -7.27 14.47 36.49
CA TYR A 122 -7.95 13.35 35.83
C TYR A 122 -8.53 12.36 36.82
N HIS A 123 -9.21 12.86 37.87
CA HIS A 123 -9.73 12.03 38.95
C HIS A 123 -10.81 11.07 38.43
N HIS A 124 -11.77 11.55 37.63
CA HIS A 124 -12.84 10.73 37.10
C HIS A 124 -12.35 9.74 36.03
N LEU A 125 -11.41 10.14 35.17
CA LEU A 125 -10.75 9.24 34.21
C LEU A 125 -9.95 8.15 34.92
N ARG A 126 -9.15 8.52 35.94
CA ARG A 126 -8.37 7.56 36.73
C ARG A 126 -9.26 6.59 37.49
N ASN A 127 -10.34 7.08 38.11
CA ASN A 127 -11.30 6.22 38.82
C ASN A 127 -12.11 5.33 37.87
N TYR A 128 -12.29 5.74 36.62
CA TYR A 128 -12.96 4.92 35.62
C TYR A 128 -12.13 3.69 35.25
N LEU A 129 -10.80 3.81 35.21
CA LEU A 129 -9.91 2.67 35.02
C LEU A 129 -9.99 1.69 36.19
N ASN A 130 -9.99 0.40 35.87
CA ASN A 130 -9.98 -0.70 36.82
C ASN A 130 -8.59 -1.32 36.86
N VAL A 131 -7.71 -0.68 37.64
CA VAL A 131 -6.34 -1.15 37.87
C VAL A 131 -6.25 -1.65 39.31
N GLU A 132 -5.87 -2.91 39.47
CA GLU A 132 -5.69 -3.57 40.77
C GLU A 132 -4.18 -3.76 41.03
N GLU A 133 -3.74 -3.68 42.29
CA GLU A 133 -2.43 -4.19 42.68
C GLU A 133 -2.55 -5.72 42.78
N ASN A 134 -1.70 -6.45 42.05
CA ASN A 134 -1.84 -7.88 41.83
C ASN A 134 -1.90 -8.69 43.14
N THR A 135 -3.06 -9.30 43.40
CA THR A 135 -3.16 -10.68 43.87
C THR A 135 -3.34 -11.54 42.61
N PHE A 136 -2.48 -12.53 42.40
CA PHE A 136 -2.50 -13.41 41.22
C PHE A 136 -3.87 -14.07 41.03
N ASP A 137 -4.75 -13.49 40.20
CA ASP A 137 -5.96 -14.16 39.70
C ASP A 137 -5.94 -14.19 38.16
N GLU A 138 -5.81 -15.41 37.66
CA GLU A 138 -5.73 -15.78 36.24
C GLU A 138 -7.09 -15.70 35.55
N ASP A 139 -7.63 -14.50 35.32
CA ASP A 139 -8.75 -14.32 34.38
C ASP A 139 -8.25 -13.82 33.02
N SER A 140 -7.18 -14.48 32.52
CA SER A 140 -6.51 -14.16 31.26
C SER A 140 -7.33 -14.48 30.00
N ASN A 141 -8.52 -15.07 30.13
CA ASN A 141 -9.35 -15.56 29.03
C ASN A 141 -10.60 -14.71 28.72
N TYR A 142 -10.65 -13.45 29.17
CA TYR A 142 -11.74 -12.56 28.75
C TYR A 142 -11.54 -12.09 27.30
N GLU A 143 -12.24 -12.72 26.37
CA GLU A 143 -12.41 -12.21 25.02
C GLU A 143 -13.41 -11.05 25.01
N LEU A 144 -12.98 -9.94 24.41
CA LEU A 144 -13.86 -8.80 24.14
C LEU A 144 -15.00 -9.23 23.23
N LYS A 145 -16.22 -9.32 23.80
CA LYS A 145 -17.45 -9.47 23.00
C LYS A 145 -17.48 -8.36 21.95
N LYS A 146 -17.55 -8.74 20.67
CA LYS A 146 -17.54 -7.77 19.55
C LYS A 146 -18.79 -6.88 19.54
N ASP A 147 -19.88 -7.41 20.09
CA ASP A 147 -21.13 -6.72 20.33
C ASP A 147 -21.25 -6.36 21.82
N ASN A 148 -21.79 -5.17 22.12
CA ASN A 148 -22.00 -4.61 23.46
C ASN A 148 -20.70 -4.28 24.23
N ILE A 149 -19.74 -3.63 23.57
CA ILE A 149 -18.57 -3.06 24.23
C ILE A 149 -18.98 -1.78 24.95
N ALA A 150 -18.74 -1.71 26.26
CA ALA A 150 -18.94 -0.53 27.07
C ALA A 150 -17.63 0.25 27.26
N GLY A 151 -17.72 1.58 27.22
CA GLY A 151 -16.58 2.46 27.46
C GLY A 151 -16.98 3.90 27.73
N LEU A 152 -16.09 4.65 28.38
CA LEU A 152 -16.22 6.10 28.52
C LEU A 152 -15.98 6.75 27.16
N ASN A 153 -16.93 7.52 26.66
CA ASN A 153 -16.79 8.25 25.41
C ASN A 153 -15.76 9.37 25.54
N MET A 154 -14.65 9.20 24.82
CA MET A 154 -13.54 10.14 24.78
C MET A 154 -13.67 11.11 23.61
N PHE A 155 -14.33 10.74 22.50
CA PHE A 155 -14.35 11.57 21.30
C PHE A 155 -15.47 11.18 20.32
N ASN A 156 -16.27 12.16 19.90
CA ASN A 156 -17.29 11.98 18.85
C ASN A 156 -16.68 12.10 17.45
N THR A 157 -16.82 11.06 16.63
CA THR A 157 -16.39 11.11 15.22
C THR A 157 -17.52 11.58 14.30
N THR A 158 -17.18 11.95 13.06
CA THR A 158 -18.15 12.43 12.05
C THR A 158 -19.11 11.36 11.54
N ASN A 159 -18.78 10.06 11.69
CA ASN A 159 -19.49 8.97 11.04
C ASN A 159 -20.46 8.25 11.99
N ASN A 160 -21.11 8.99 12.90
CA ASN A 160 -21.98 8.43 13.94
C ASN A 160 -21.31 7.29 14.75
N SER A 161 -20.00 7.43 14.98
CA SER A 161 -19.21 6.55 15.84
C SER A 161 -18.45 7.38 16.86
N CYS A 162 -17.97 6.76 17.92
CA CYS A 162 -17.16 7.42 18.94
C CYS A 162 -15.93 6.60 19.29
N VAL A 163 -14.91 7.28 19.81
CA VAL A 163 -13.78 6.62 20.44
C VAL A 163 -14.05 6.55 21.93
N ILE A 164 -14.02 5.34 22.48
CA ILE A 164 -14.17 5.07 23.90
C ILE A 164 -12.84 4.68 24.53
N LEU A 165 -12.68 4.98 25.83
CA LEU A 165 -11.73 4.33 26.71
C LEU A 165 -12.50 3.27 27.51
N THR A 166 -12.03 2.03 27.52
CA THR A 166 -12.63 0.97 28.33
C THR A 166 -12.10 1.00 29.75
N SER A 167 -12.82 0.45 30.72
CA SER A 167 -12.36 0.37 32.12
C SER A 167 -11.04 -0.40 32.26
N TYR A 168 -10.76 -1.33 31.34
CA TYR A 168 -9.53 -2.12 31.25
C TYR A 168 -8.48 -1.51 30.28
N GLY A 169 -8.57 -0.21 30.01
CA GLY A 169 -7.49 0.58 29.43
C GLY A 169 -7.36 0.59 27.91
N VAL A 170 -8.28 0.01 27.14
CA VAL A 170 -8.18 0.02 25.67
C VAL A 170 -8.90 1.24 25.09
N PHE A 171 -8.30 1.90 24.10
CA PHE A 171 -9.02 2.84 23.25
C PHE A 171 -9.64 2.09 22.06
N LEU A 172 -10.95 2.25 21.82
CA LEU A 172 -11.65 1.57 20.73
C LEU A 172 -12.60 2.52 20.02
N THR A 173 -12.72 2.38 18.71
CA THR A 173 -13.80 3.04 17.96
C THR A 173 -15.02 2.12 17.93
N ILE A 174 -16.17 2.63 18.37
CA ILE A 174 -17.44 1.89 18.39
C ILE A 174 -18.55 2.66 17.67
N VAL A 175 -19.53 1.93 17.14
CA VAL A 175 -20.82 2.47 16.71
C VAL A 175 -21.80 2.30 17.88
N PRO A 176 -22.21 3.38 18.53
CA PRO A 176 -23.04 3.32 19.73
C PRO A 176 -24.50 2.95 19.42
N HIS A 177 -25.16 2.30 20.37
CA HIS A 177 -26.57 1.89 20.23
C HIS A 177 -27.57 3.03 20.44
N THR A 178 -27.16 4.08 21.15
CA THR A 178 -27.99 5.23 21.54
C THR A 178 -27.26 6.54 21.23
N THR A 179 -27.94 7.66 21.44
CA THR A 179 -27.31 8.98 21.47
C THR A 179 -26.18 9.01 22.50
N TYR A 180 -25.16 9.81 22.23
CA TYR A 180 -23.92 9.78 22.99
C TYR A 180 -23.22 11.15 23.00
N ASN A 181 -22.75 11.55 24.18
CA ASN A 181 -21.90 12.73 24.37
C ASN A 181 -20.57 12.35 25.01
N VAL A 182 -19.57 13.22 24.86
CA VAL A 182 -18.26 13.03 25.49
C VAL A 182 -18.42 13.05 27.01
N GLY A 183 -17.74 12.15 27.71
CA GLY A 183 -17.85 12.00 29.18
C GLY A 183 -18.92 11.00 29.65
N GLU A 184 -19.81 10.55 28.77
CA GLU A 184 -20.79 9.51 29.05
C GLU A 184 -20.21 8.10 28.92
N ILE A 185 -20.79 7.13 29.64
CA ILE A 185 -20.50 5.71 29.41
C ILE A 185 -21.44 5.22 28.31
N VAL A 186 -20.87 4.68 27.23
CA VAL A 186 -21.59 4.33 26.02
C VAL A 186 -21.37 2.86 25.69
N ILE A 187 -22.40 2.21 25.16
CA ILE A 187 -22.37 0.81 24.74
C ILE A 187 -22.59 0.75 23.23
N GLY A 188 -21.80 -0.06 22.54
CA GLY A 188 -21.89 -0.20 21.10
C GLY A 188 -21.18 -1.41 20.53
N LYS A 189 -21.16 -1.45 19.20
CA LYS A 189 -20.46 -2.48 18.42
C LYS A 189 -19.11 -1.97 17.96
N LEU A 190 -18.10 -2.83 17.89
CA LEU A 190 -16.79 -2.45 17.37
C LEU A 190 -16.90 -1.93 15.93
N ALA A 191 -16.35 -0.74 15.65
CA ALA A 191 -16.33 -0.18 14.31
C ALA A 191 -15.39 -0.97 13.40
N LYS A 192 -15.77 -1.14 12.13
CA LYS A 192 -14.93 -1.81 11.13
C LYS A 192 -13.76 -0.91 10.73
N ASN A 193 -12.53 -1.44 10.81
CA ASN A 193 -11.33 -0.72 10.39
C ASN A 193 -10.95 -1.09 8.96
N PHE A 194 -11.13 -0.17 8.01
CA PHE A 194 -10.82 -0.37 6.59
C PHE A 194 -9.41 0.11 6.18
N LYS A 195 -8.58 0.62 7.11
CA LYS A 195 -7.24 1.17 6.78
C LYS A 195 -6.36 0.17 6.02
N PHE A 196 -6.41 -1.11 6.36
CA PHE A 196 -5.65 -2.15 5.66
C PHE A 196 -6.13 -2.35 4.21
N LEU A 197 -7.44 -2.35 3.98
CA LEU A 197 -8.02 -2.50 2.65
C LEU A 197 -7.67 -1.32 1.74
N ILE A 198 -7.64 -0.10 2.29
CA ILE A 198 -7.21 1.09 1.56
C ILE A 198 -5.73 0.99 1.18
N LYS A 199 -4.85 0.57 2.10
CA LYS A 199 -3.42 0.36 1.79
C LYS A 199 -3.22 -0.71 0.71
N ALA A 200 -3.94 -1.83 0.80
CA ALA A 200 -3.87 -2.91 -0.19
C ALA A 200 -4.33 -2.43 -1.58
N PHE A 201 -5.38 -1.60 -1.65
CA PHE A 201 -5.87 -1.02 -2.90
C PHE A 201 -4.82 -0.17 -3.62
N PHE A 202 -4.08 0.69 -2.90
CA PHE A 202 -3.00 1.48 -3.49
C PHE A 202 -1.85 0.61 -4.03
N ILE A 203 -1.50 -0.48 -3.34
CA ILE A 203 -0.48 -1.42 -3.80
C ILE A 203 -0.94 -2.10 -5.11
N LEU A 204 -2.20 -2.52 -5.20
CA LEU A 204 -2.75 -3.12 -6.41
C LEU A 204 -2.75 -2.15 -7.60
N ILE A 205 -3.08 -0.88 -7.38
CA ILE A 205 -2.99 0.14 -8.43
C ILE A 205 -1.55 0.27 -8.94
N LEU A 206 -0.57 0.33 -8.04
CA LEU A 206 0.84 0.45 -8.42
C LEU A 206 1.30 -0.75 -9.26
N ILE A 207 0.94 -1.97 -8.85
CA ILE A 207 1.22 -3.20 -9.61
C ILE A 207 0.57 -3.13 -11.00
N GLY A 208 -0.67 -2.63 -11.09
CA GLY A 208 -1.38 -2.44 -12.35
C GLY A 208 -0.65 -1.48 -13.30
N ILE A 209 -0.16 -0.35 -12.79
CA ILE A 209 0.61 0.62 -13.58
C ILE A 209 1.91 0.01 -14.10
N ILE A 210 2.66 -0.71 -13.25
CA ILE A 210 3.90 -1.38 -13.64
C ILE A 210 3.62 -2.45 -14.70
N SER A 211 2.56 -3.24 -14.53
CA SER A 211 2.19 -4.30 -15.46
C SER A 211 1.76 -3.72 -16.82
N TYR A 212 0.96 -2.65 -16.81
CA TYR A 212 0.54 -1.96 -18.03
C TYR A 212 1.71 -1.34 -18.79
N SER A 213 2.62 -0.67 -18.07
CA SER A 213 3.82 -0.07 -18.70
C SER A 213 4.74 -1.14 -19.30
N ALA A 214 4.95 -2.27 -18.62
CA ALA A 214 5.70 -3.40 -19.15
C ALA A 214 5.04 -4.00 -20.40
N TYR A 215 3.71 -4.17 -20.38
CA TYR A 215 2.93 -4.61 -21.55
C TYR A 215 3.09 -3.64 -22.72
N TYR A 216 2.93 -2.34 -22.48
CA TYR A 216 3.05 -1.31 -23.51
C TYR A 216 4.45 -1.30 -24.13
N TYR A 217 5.50 -1.35 -23.31
CA TYR A 217 6.88 -1.40 -23.79
C TYR A 217 7.19 -2.70 -24.56
N ALA A 218 6.64 -3.83 -24.12
CA ALA A 218 6.88 -5.12 -24.75
C ALA A 218 6.17 -5.26 -26.11
N PHE A 219 4.92 -4.79 -26.22
CA PHE A 219 4.07 -5.12 -27.36
C PHE A 219 3.72 -3.92 -28.27
N LYS A 220 3.72 -2.69 -27.74
CA LYS A 220 3.31 -1.49 -28.51
C LYS A 220 4.45 -0.53 -28.83
N ALA A 221 5.56 -0.59 -28.10
CA ALA A 221 6.71 0.27 -28.42
C ALA A 221 7.36 -0.15 -29.74
N ALA A 222 7.48 0.81 -30.66
CA ALA A 222 8.19 0.66 -31.92
C ALA A 222 9.69 0.46 -31.66
N LYS A 223 10.24 -0.69 -32.07
CA LYS A 223 11.65 -1.03 -31.86
C LYS A 223 12.45 -0.92 -33.15
N ASN A 224 11.92 -1.43 -34.27
CA ASN A 224 12.60 -1.43 -35.56
C ASN A 224 11.70 -0.83 -36.65
N ILE A 225 12.31 -0.19 -37.64
CA ILE A 225 11.64 0.28 -38.85
C ILE A 225 12.27 -0.47 -40.01
N ILE A 226 11.44 -1.18 -40.76
CA ILE A 226 11.83 -1.90 -41.98
C ILE A 226 11.26 -1.12 -43.15
N VAL A 227 12.11 -0.75 -44.10
CA VAL A 227 11.71 -0.05 -45.33
C VAL A 227 11.86 -1.02 -46.49
N LEU A 228 10.73 -1.38 -47.10
CA LEU A 228 10.68 -2.12 -48.35
C LEU A 228 10.67 -1.13 -49.51
N ASP A 229 11.68 -1.21 -50.37
CA ASP A 229 11.85 -0.40 -51.57
C ASP A 229 11.59 -1.26 -52.82
N ILE A 230 10.40 -1.07 -53.40
CA ILE A 230 9.85 -1.81 -54.54
C ILE A 230 9.19 -0.85 -55.54
N ASN A 231 9.98 -0.03 -56.25
CA ASN A 231 9.49 1.09 -57.07
C ASN A 231 8.63 2.14 -56.30
N THR A 232 8.43 1.92 -55.00
CA THR A 232 7.80 2.74 -54.00
C THR A 232 8.29 2.27 -52.62
N ASN A 233 8.37 3.20 -51.68
CA ASN A 233 8.82 2.89 -50.32
C ASN A 233 7.63 2.58 -49.41
N ILE A 234 7.72 1.47 -48.69
CA ILE A 234 6.77 1.06 -47.65
C ILE A 234 7.54 0.91 -46.34
N SER A 235 7.12 1.64 -45.31
CA SER A 235 7.68 1.58 -43.97
C SER A 235 6.82 0.68 -43.10
N ILE A 236 7.44 -0.35 -42.52
CA ILE A 236 6.84 -1.29 -41.59
C ILE A 236 7.52 -1.10 -40.24
N THR A 237 6.76 -0.65 -39.26
CA THR A 237 7.24 -0.49 -37.88
C THR A 237 6.91 -1.75 -37.09
N VAL A 238 7.90 -2.33 -36.42
CA VAL A 238 7.71 -3.56 -35.63
C VAL A 238 8.19 -3.40 -34.18
N ASN A 239 7.57 -4.16 -33.28
CA ASN A 239 7.97 -4.25 -31.88
C ASN A 239 9.15 -5.24 -31.70
N LYS A 240 9.54 -5.48 -30.44
CA LYS A 240 10.68 -6.37 -30.12
C LYS A 240 10.48 -7.84 -30.47
N PHE A 241 9.26 -8.25 -30.81
CA PHE A 241 8.90 -9.62 -31.19
C PHE A 241 8.64 -9.73 -32.70
N ASN A 242 9.13 -8.76 -33.49
CA ASN A 242 8.91 -8.68 -34.94
C ASN A 242 7.41 -8.64 -35.31
N LYS A 243 6.56 -8.17 -34.40
CA LYS A 243 5.13 -7.97 -34.68
C LYS A 243 4.89 -6.55 -35.18
N VAL A 244 4.07 -6.43 -36.21
CA VAL A 244 3.75 -5.16 -36.86
C VAL A 244 2.96 -4.24 -35.95
N VAL A 245 3.46 -3.02 -35.75
CA VAL A 245 2.86 -1.94 -34.96
C VAL A 245 2.24 -0.87 -35.87
N ASP A 246 2.84 -0.65 -37.04
CA ASP A 246 2.33 0.28 -38.07
C ASP A 246 2.86 -0.11 -39.46
N VAL A 247 2.08 0.16 -40.51
CA VAL A 247 2.50 0.04 -41.92
C VAL A 247 2.05 1.28 -42.67
N SER A 248 2.99 1.98 -43.29
CA SER A 248 2.70 3.24 -43.98
C SER A 248 3.55 3.44 -45.23
N ALA A 249 3.03 4.23 -46.18
CA ALA A 249 3.74 4.64 -47.37
C ALA A 249 3.46 6.12 -47.65
N SER A 250 4.47 6.85 -48.13
CA SER A 250 4.33 8.26 -48.51
C SER A 250 3.67 8.43 -49.88
N SER A 251 3.94 7.52 -50.81
CA SER A 251 3.46 7.60 -52.19
C SER A 251 2.02 7.07 -52.36
N ILE A 252 1.29 7.60 -53.34
CA ILE A 252 -0.07 7.10 -53.70
C ILE A 252 0.00 5.65 -54.16
N LYS A 253 1.05 5.26 -54.89
CA LYS A 253 1.28 3.89 -55.37
C LYS A 253 1.45 2.93 -54.18
N GLY A 254 2.30 3.29 -53.21
CA GLY A 254 2.52 2.50 -52.00
C GLY A 254 1.27 2.38 -51.13
N LYS A 255 0.51 3.46 -50.95
CA LYS A 255 -0.78 3.42 -50.22
C LYS A 255 -1.80 2.50 -50.89
N LYS A 256 -1.87 2.51 -52.23
CA LYS A 256 -2.73 1.58 -52.99
C LYS A 256 -2.27 0.14 -52.84
N LEU A 257 -0.96 -0.11 -52.87
CA LEU A 257 -0.39 -1.44 -52.67
C LEU A 257 -0.72 -1.99 -51.28
N ILE A 258 -0.51 -1.22 -50.22
CA ILE A 258 -0.88 -1.59 -48.84
C ILE A 258 -2.38 -1.92 -48.76
N LYS A 259 -3.25 -1.09 -49.34
CA LYS A 259 -4.70 -1.30 -49.31
C LYS A 259 -5.15 -2.56 -50.06
N ASN A 260 -4.44 -2.92 -51.12
CA ASN A 260 -4.73 -4.10 -51.95
C ASN A 260 -4.08 -5.38 -51.44
N THR A 261 -3.26 -5.29 -50.38
CA THR A 261 -2.59 -6.44 -49.79
C THR A 261 -3.47 -7.00 -48.69
N ASP A 262 -3.93 -8.23 -48.86
CA ASP A 262 -4.68 -8.93 -47.83
C ASP A 262 -3.77 -9.23 -46.62
N ASN A 263 -4.35 -9.33 -45.43
CA ASN A 263 -3.67 -9.72 -44.19
C ASN A 263 -2.61 -8.75 -43.63
N ILE A 264 -2.61 -7.47 -44.01
CA ILE A 264 -1.88 -6.44 -43.25
C ILE A 264 -2.65 -6.11 -41.97
N ASN A 265 -2.42 -6.92 -40.93
CA ASN A 265 -2.99 -6.70 -39.61
C ASN A 265 -1.92 -6.21 -38.63
N LEU A 266 -2.32 -5.28 -37.76
CA LEU A 266 -1.53 -4.96 -36.57
C LEU A 266 -1.36 -6.24 -35.75
N ASN A 267 -0.13 -6.49 -35.28
CA ASN A 267 0.30 -7.68 -34.55
C ASN A 267 0.59 -8.95 -35.39
N SER A 268 0.53 -8.90 -36.73
CA SER A 268 1.04 -9.97 -37.61
C SER A 268 2.57 -10.07 -37.55
N ASN A 269 3.13 -11.23 -37.91
CA ASN A 269 4.59 -11.36 -38.05
C ASN A 269 5.07 -10.52 -39.24
N VAL A 270 6.26 -9.92 -39.14
CA VAL A 270 6.83 -9.14 -40.23
C VAL A 270 7.12 -9.97 -41.47
N ASP A 271 7.43 -11.26 -41.32
CA ASP A 271 7.61 -12.17 -42.45
C ASP A 271 6.32 -12.33 -43.27
N GLU A 272 5.20 -12.60 -42.60
CA GLU A 272 3.87 -12.71 -43.22
C GLU A 272 3.47 -11.42 -43.97
N VAL A 273 3.83 -10.26 -43.42
CA VAL A 273 3.49 -8.96 -44.03
C VAL A 273 4.40 -8.64 -45.21
N LEU A 274 5.71 -8.91 -45.10
CA LEU A 274 6.65 -8.75 -46.21
C LEU A 274 6.32 -9.70 -47.36
N SER A 275 6.03 -10.96 -47.05
CA SER A 275 5.65 -11.98 -48.03
C SER A 275 4.38 -11.57 -48.78
N SER A 276 3.35 -11.14 -48.05
CA SER A 276 2.08 -10.66 -48.63
C SER A 276 2.29 -9.42 -49.51
N LEU A 277 3.09 -8.45 -49.05
CA LEU A 277 3.38 -7.23 -49.82
C LEU A 277 4.09 -7.54 -51.14
N LEU A 278 5.10 -8.43 -51.12
CA LEU A 278 5.80 -8.85 -52.34
C LEU A 278 4.88 -9.60 -53.31
N LYS A 279 4.07 -10.53 -52.79
CA LYS A 279 3.09 -11.27 -53.59
C LYS A 279 2.10 -10.33 -54.29
N THR A 280 1.53 -9.37 -53.56
CA THR A 280 0.62 -8.38 -54.14
C THR A 280 1.34 -7.47 -55.12
N ALA A 281 2.60 -7.10 -54.87
CA ALA A 281 3.38 -6.27 -55.79
C ALA A 281 3.62 -6.97 -57.14
N LEU A 282 3.91 -8.28 -57.14
CA LEU A 282 4.01 -9.10 -58.36
C LEU A 282 2.65 -9.20 -59.09
N GLN A 283 1.58 -9.53 -58.36
CA GLN A 283 0.24 -9.69 -58.93
C GLN A 283 -0.29 -8.39 -59.58
N THR A 284 0.03 -7.24 -58.97
CA THR A 284 -0.38 -5.92 -59.46
C THR A 284 0.62 -5.32 -60.44
N LYS A 285 1.70 -6.04 -60.80
CA LYS A 285 2.78 -5.61 -61.71
C LYS A 285 3.45 -4.31 -61.27
N VAL A 286 3.55 -4.09 -59.95
CA VAL A 286 4.38 -3.03 -59.35
C VAL A 286 5.86 -3.40 -59.47
N ILE A 287 6.16 -4.69 -59.36
CA ILE A 287 7.44 -5.32 -59.66
C ILE A 287 7.20 -6.51 -60.61
N PHE A 288 8.25 -6.93 -61.31
CA PHE A 288 8.28 -8.10 -62.19
C PHE A 288 9.29 -9.14 -61.69
N ASP A 289 9.24 -10.35 -62.24
CA ASP A 289 10.27 -11.36 -62.00
C ASP A 289 11.64 -10.78 -62.39
N TYR A 290 12.69 -11.11 -61.64
CA TYR A 290 14.05 -10.58 -61.80
C TYR A 290 14.25 -9.09 -61.48
N ASP A 291 13.22 -8.38 -60.98
CA ASP A 291 13.40 -7.01 -60.51
C ASP A 291 14.30 -6.96 -59.26
N LYS A 292 14.96 -5.82 -59.09
CA LYS A 292 15.76 -5.52 -57.90
C LYS A 292 14.87 -4.98 -56.80
N VAL A 293 14.92 -5.62 -55.64
CA VAL A 293 14.19 -5.21 -54.45
C VAL A 293 15.17 -4.93 -53.33
N SER A 294 14.92 -3.90 -52.52
CA SER A 294 15.75 -3.59 -51.35
C SER A 294 14.94 -3.54 -50.06
N ILE A 295 15.45 -4.16 -49.00
CA ILE A 295 14.90 -4.07 -47.65
C ILE A 295 15.94 -3.39 -46.76
N PHE A 296 15.57 -2.29 -46.11
CA PHE A 296 16.41 -1.59 -45.15
C PHE A 296 15.86 -1.75 -43.74
N VAL A 297 16.63 -2.35 -42.84
CA VAL A 297 16.27 -2.48 -41.42
C VAL A 297 17.06 -1.46 -40.62
N ASN A 298 16.34 -0.59 -39.91
CA ASN A 298 16.93 0.45 -39.07
C ASN A 298 16.72 0.15 -37.57
N LYS A 299 17.71 0.51 -36.75
CA LYS A 299 17.83 0.34 -35.28
C LYS A 299 18.39 -1.01 -34.82
N ASN A 300 17.57 -2.07 -34.75
CA ASN A 300 18.06 -3.38 -34.32
C ASN A 300 18.00 -4.36 -35.49
N PRO A 301 19.04 -5.20 -35.66
CA PRO A 301 19.06 -6.19 -36.72
C PRO A 301 17.86 -7.14 -36.66
N LEU A 302 17.33 -7.50 -37.82
CA LEU A 302 16.36 -8.56 -37.96
C LEU A 302 17.10 -9.90 -38.14
N ASP A 303 16.62 -10.97 -37.51
CA ASP A 303 17.09 -12.32 -37.83
C ASP A 303 16.54 -12.73 -39.19
N PHE A 304 17.41 -12.77 -40.19
CA PHE A 304 17.00 -12.98 -41.56
C PHE A 304 16.60 -14.44 -41.85
N ASP A 305 17.17 -15.39 -41.10
CA ASP A 305 16.81 -16.80 -41.20
C ASP A 305 15.36 -17.05 -40.74
N SER A 306 14.78 -16.11 -39.99
CA SER A 306 13.38 -16.13 -39.57
C SER A 306 12.38 -15.67 -40.64
N LEU A 307 12.85 -15.18 -41.80
CA LEU A 307 12.00 -14.70 -42.92
C LEU A 307 11.69 -15.78 -43.96
N THR A 308 11.23 -16.94 -43.50
CA THR A 308 11.03 -18.12 -44.34
C THR A 308 10.02 -17.91 -45.48
N GLU A 309 8.90 -17.22 -45.23
CA GLU A 309 7.87 -16.99 -46.25
C GLU A 309 8.32 -15.98 -47.31
N THR A 310 8.96 -14.90 -46.86
CA THR A 310 9.54 -13.88 -47.73
C THR A 310 10.61 -14.51 -48.62
N ASN A 311 11.48 -15.36 -48.06
CA ASN A 311 12.53 -16.05 -48.80
C ASN A 311 11.97 -16.98 -49.88
N ASN A 312 10.90 -17.72 -49.59
CA ASN A 312 10.27 -18.59 -50.59
C ASN A 312 9.76 -17.79 -51.80
N ILE A 313 9.10 -16.64 -51.58
CA ILE A 313 8.61 -15.79 -52.68
C ILE A 313 9.75 -15.23 -53.52
N VAL A 314 10.83 -14.78 -52.87
CA VAL A 314 12.00 -14.23 -53.55
C VAL A 314 12.64 -15.27 -54.48
N LEU A 315 12.78 -16.51 -53.99
CA LEU A 315 13.32 -17.63 -54.77
C LEU A 315 12.37 -18.04 -55.91
N ASP A 316 11.07 -18.19 -55.63
CA ASP A 316 10.08 -18.62 -56.62
C ASP A 316 9.96 -17.62 -57.79
N SER A 317 10.07 -16.32 -57.52
CA SER A 317 9.97 -15.24 -58.52
C SER A 317 11.33 -14.71 -59.01
N HIS A 318 12.44 -15.31 -58.55
CA HIS A 318 13.81 -14.98 -58.95
C HIS A 318 14.14 -13.49 -58.76
N ILE A 319 13.65 -12.91 -57.67
CA ILE A 319 13.86 -11.49 -57.31
C ILE A 319 15.31 -11.30 -56.83
N ASP A 320 16.00 -10.28 -57.34
CA ASP A 320 17.32 -9.88 -56.84
C ASP A 320 17.13 -9.03 -55.57
N LEU A 321 17.10 -9.70 -54.41
CA LEU A 321 16.81 -9.06 -53.12
C LEU A 321 18.10 -8.67 -52.40
N ARG A 322 18.26 -7.36 -52.17
CA ARG A 322 19.26 -6.80 -51.27
C ARG A 322 18.63 -6.48 -49.92
N VAL A 323 19.25 -6.92 -48.83
CA VAL A 323 18.83 -6.60 -47.47
C VAL A 323 19.94 -5.86 -46.76
N ASN A 324 19.73 -4.58 -46.46
CA ASN A 324 20.61 -3.82 -45.57
C ASN A 324 20.09 -3.93 -44.14
N ASN A 325 20.72 -4.79 -43.34
CA ASN A 325 20.34 -5.06 -41.97
C ASN A 325 21.21 -4.24 -41.01
N ASN A 326 20.75 -3.03 -40.66
CA ASN A 326 21.48 -2.11 -39.78
C ASN A 326 22.93 -1.85 -40.23
N GLY A 327 23.13 -1.60 -41.52
CA GLY A 327 24.45 -1.32 -42.12
C GLY A 327 25.20 -2.53 -42.66
N GLN A 328 24.71 -3.75 -42.46
CA GLN A 328 25.27 -4.97 -43.09
C GLN A 328 24.42 -5.40 -44.28
N ASP A 329 25.05 -5.56 -45.45
CA ASP A 329 24.36 -6.00 -46.67
C ASP A 329 24.36 -7.52 -46.82
N TYR A 330 23.18 -8.07 -47.10
CA TYR A 330 22.94 -9.45 -47.47
C TYR A 330 22.28 -9.49 -48.85
N TYR A 331 22.63 -10.48 -49.66
CA TYR A 331 22.09 -10.66 -51.00
C TYR A 331 21.48 -12.04 -51.12
N LEU A 332 20.22 -12.09 -51.54
CA LEU A 332 19.58 -13.32 -51.99
C LEU A 332 19.42 -13.24 -53.49
N LYS A 333 19.82 -14.30 -54.17
CA LYS A 333 19.76 -14.45 -55.62
C LYS A 333 18.96 -15.68 -55.98
#